data_AF-A0A1A2ZY09-F1
#
_entry.id   AF-A0A1A2ZY09-F1
#
_cell.length_a   1.000
_cell.length_b   1.000
_cell.length_c   1.000
_cell.angle_alpha   90.00
_cell.angle_beta   90.00
_cell.angle_gamma   90.00
#
_symmetry.space_group_name_H-M   'P 1'
#
loop_
_entity.id
_entity.type
_entity.pdbx_description
1 polymer ?
#
loop_
_entity_poly.entity_id
_entity_poly.type
_entity_poly.pdbx_seq_one_letter_code
_entity_poly.pdbx_strand_id
1 'polypeptide(L)'
;MTSNKHEQDGEWVADRRSFSSRTPVNENPDQVVYRRGFVTRHQVTGWRFVMRRIASGIALHDTRMLVDPLRTQSRAVLMGVLILITGLAGCFVFSLIRPSGSAGNNAVLADRSTDALYVRVGDDLHPVLNLTSARLIVGRPVNPTTVKSSELDRFPRGNLIGIPGAPERMVQNSSHDANWTVCDAVTGTTHAAHSTGVTVIAGTPDGDGARAAAIHANQGILVDNGGSTWLLWGGKRSPIDLANHAVTNALGLGVGNSDVPAPRPIAQGLFNAIPESPALTAPPIPNAGNPPNFSVPAPIGGVVVSFGLEQNSSGSARYYAVLPDGLQPISPVLAAILRNTNSYGLDQPPRLGADQVAKLPVSRTLDTARYPDQEVAPIDAAKEPVTCAYWSKPAGAATSSLSLLSGSVLPVPESIHTVDLVGAAPGMASRVALPAGTGYFTQTVSGGPSSPGVGSLFWVSDTGVRYGIDNESDTGGKAKTVEALGLSDPAVPIPWSMLSLFASGPTLSRADALLAHDGLAPDARPGRPASAQGGSR
;
A
#
# COMPACT_ATOMS: atom_id res chain seq x y z
N MET A 1 29.57 -83.65 26.99
CA MET A 1 28.16 -84.07 27.06
C MET A 1 27.79 -84.60 25.68
N THR A 2 28.11 -85.88 25.46
CA THR A 2 27.20 -87.06 25.44
C THR A 2 26.57 -87.24 24.06
N SER A 3 27.16 -88.14 23.25
CA SER A 3 26.65 -89.49 22.92
C SER A 3 25.57 -89.44 21.82
N ASN A 4 25.53 -90.29 20.80
CA ASN A 4 26.04 -91.64 20.68
C ASN A 4 26.21 -92.02 19.19
N LYS A 5 27.17 -92.91 18.96
CA LYS A 5 27.28 -93.85 17.84
C LYS A 5 25.99 -94.67 17.70
N HIS A 6 25.53 -94.92 16.47
CA HIS A 6 25.05 -96.24 16.06
C HIS A 6 25.19 -96.44 14.56
N GLU A 7 25.85 -97.54 14.24
CA GLU A 7 26.03 -98.21 12.95
C GLU A 7 24.70 -98.80 12.45
N GLN A 8 24.41 -98.70 11.15
CA GLN A 8 23.82 -99.80 10.38
C GLN A 8 23.81 -99.51 8.87
N ASP A 9 24.31 -100.51 8.14
CA ASP A 9 24.43 -100.62 6.68
C ASP A 9 23.08 -100.64 5.96
N GLY A 10 23.07 -100.21 4.69
CA GLY A 10 21.88 -100.28 3.84
C GLY A 10 22.10 -99.70 2.45
N GLU A 11 22.89 -100.39 1.63
CA GLU A 11 23.14 -100.13 0.21
C GLU A 11 21.87 -100.35 -0.64
N TRP A 12 21.39 -99.30 -1.32
CA TRP A 12 20.43 -99.41 -2.44
C TRP A 12 20.82 -98.44 -3.56
N VAL A 13 21.52 -98.97 -4.55
CA VAL A 13 21.85 -98.30 -5.81
C VAL A 13 20.57 -98.17 -6.65
N ALA A 14 20.06 -96.94 -6.78
CA ALA A 14 18.97 -96.62 -7.70
C ALA A 14 19.54 -96.09 -9.03
N ASP A 15 19.42 -96.95 -10.02
CA ASP A 15 19.87 -96.84 -11.40
C ASP A 15 19.24 -95.62 -12.14
N ARG A 16 20.05 -94.63 -12.51
CA ARG A 16 19.60 -93.46 -13.29
C ARG A 16 19.50 -93.83 -14.77
N ARG A 17 18.28 -94.12 -15.24
CA ARG A 17 17.99 -94.31 -16.67
C ARG A 17 18.18 -93.00 -17.44
N SER A 18 19.28 -92.89 -18.18
CA SER A 18 19.49 -91.85 -19.20
C SER A 18 18.66 -92.15 -20.45
N PHE A 19 17.81 -91.22 -20.88
CA PHE A 19 17.08 -91.31 -22.15
C PHE A 19 18.05 -91.12 -23.33
N SER A 20 18.36 -92.21 -24.06
CA SER A 20 19.00 -92.11 -25.36
C SER A 20 17.94 -91.83 -26.43
N SER A 21 18.17 -90.82 -27.27
CA SER A 21 17.29 -90.48 -28.37
C SER A 21 17.34 -91.59 -29.42
N ARG A 22 16.25 -92.35 -29.55
CA ARG A 22 16.04 -93.26 -30.69
C ARG A 22 15.85 -92.44 -31.96
N THR A 23 16.93 -92.25 -32.71
CA THR A 23 16.79 -92.04 -34.15
C THR A 23 16.88 -93.42 -34.82
N PRO A 24 16.01 -93.75 -35.78
CA PRO A 24 16.08 -95.03 -36.48
C PRO A 24 17.43 -95.16 -37.18
N VAL A 25 18.08 -96.31 -37.03
CA VAL A 25 19.31 -96.64 -37.76
C VAL A 25 18.96 -96.75 -39.25
N ASN A 26 19.63 -95.97 -40.08
CA ASN A 26 19.45 -95.96 -41.53
C ASN A 26 20.35 -97.06 -42.14
N GLU A 27 19.75 -98.14 -42.65
CA GLU A 27 20.45 -99.28 -43.28
C GLU A 27 20.61 -99.15 -44.81
N ASN A 28 20.55 -97.92 -45.35
CA ASN A 28 20.75 -97.70 -46.79
C ASN A 28 22.25 -97.54 -47.14
N PRO A 29 22.83 -98.36 -48.03
CA PRO A 29 24.27 -98.34 -48.37
C PRO A 29 24.74 -97.09 -49.14
N ASP A 30 23.82 -96.29 -49.70
CA ASP A 30 24.12 -94.96 -50.23
C ASP A 30 23.83 -93.90 -49.15
N GLN A 31 24.89 -93.36 -48.52
CA GLN A 31 24.77 -92.33 -47.48
C GLN A 31 24.13 -91.05 -48.01
N VAL A 32 22.81 -90.89 -47.86
CA VAL A 32 22.15 -89.60 -48.07
C VAL A 32 22.38 -88.73 -46.83
N VAL A 33 23.38 -87.85 -46.91
CA VAL A 33 23.64 -86.83 -45.89
C VAL A 33 22.44 -85.87 -45.84
N TYR A 34 21.58 -86.00 -44.82
CA TYR A 34 20.60 -84.96 -44.52
C TYR A 34 21.34 -83.70 -44.05
N ARG A 35 21.55 -82.74 -44.96
CA ARG A 35 21.92 -81.36 -44.61
C ARG A 35 20.88 -80.86 -43.61
N ARG A 36 21.31 -80.46 -42.40
CA ARG A 36 20.46 -79.75 -41.42
C ARG A 36 19.79 -78.59 -42.13
N GLY A 37 18.52 -78.76 -42.50
CA GLY A 37 17.76 -77.76 -43.23
C GLY A 37 17.64 -76.51 -42.36
N PHE A 38 17.89 -75.35 -42.96
CA PHE A 38 17.59 -74.06 -42.35
C PHE A 38 16.14 -74.08 -41.86
N VAL A 39 15.93 -73.85 -40.56
CA VAL A 39 14.58 -73.79 -40.00
C VAL A 39 13.85 -72.66 -40.69
N THR A 40 12.93 -73.00 -41.57
CA THR A 40 12.23 -72.01 -42.38
C THR A 40 11.30 -71.21 -41.47
N ARG A 41 10.99 -69.96 -41.83
CA ARG A 41 10.01 -69.14 -41.10
C ARG A 41 8.70 -69.91 -40.86
N HIS A 42 8.31 -70.74 -41.82
CA HIS A 42 7.15 -71.62 -41.74
C HIS A 42 7.26 -72.70 -40.66
N GLN A 43 8.43 -73.31 -40.48
CA GLN A 43 8.68 -74.28 -39.41
C GLN A 43 8.65 -73.61 -38.02
N VAL A 44 9.22 -72.41 -37.88
CA VAL A 44 9.13 -71.64 -36.62
C VAL A 44 7.69 -71.25 -36.31
N THR A 45 6.92 -70.81 -37.31
CA THR A 45 5.49 -70.51 -37.10
C THR A 45 4.67 -71.74 -36.79
N GLY A 46 4.96 -72.89 -37.42
CA GLY A 46 4.32 -74.17 -37.11
C GLY A 46 4.62 -74.63 -35.68
N TRP A 47 5.87 -74.55 -35.25
CA TRP A 47 6.27 -74.86 -33.88
C TRP A 47 5.61 -73.92 -32.86
N ARG A 48 5.58 -72.61 -33.11
CA ARG A 48 4.86 -71.65 -32.26
C ARG A 48 3.36 -71.93 -32.20
N PHE A 49 2.77 -72.36 -33.30
CA PHE A 49 1.35 -72.74 -33.34
C PHE A 49 1.08 -73.97 -32.48
N VAL A 50 1.91 -75.02 -32.59
CA VAL A 50 1.80 -76.23 -31.75
C VAL A 50 1.98 -75.88 -30.27
N MET A 51 2.99 -75.08 -29.92
CA MET A 51 3.20 -74.68 -28.53
C MET A 51 2.04 -73.85 -27.97
N ARG A 52 1.45 -72.95 -28.76
CA ARG A 52 0.25 -72.21 -28.34
C ARG A 52 -0.95 -73.14 -28.15
N ARG A 53 -1.15 -74.11 -29.04
CA ARG A 53 -2.22 -75.10 -28.93
C ARG A 53 -2.08 -75.97 -27.67
N ILE A 54 -0.85 -76.36 -27.32
CA ILE A 54 -0.56 -77.09 -26.06
C ILE A 54 -0.86 -76.19 -24.85
N ALA A 55 -0.40 -74.94 -24.87
CA ALA A 55 -0.64 -73.99 -23.78
C ALA A 55 -2.15 -73.71 -23.58
N SER A 56 -2.92 -73.53 -24.65
CA SER A 56 -4.38 -73.39 -24.59
C SER A 56 -5.07 -74.66 -24.09
N GLY A 57 -4.61 -75.84 -24.53
CA GLY A 57 -5.16 -77.12 -24.06
C GLY A 57 -4.95 -77.34 -22.56
N ILE A 58 -3.81 -76.92 -22.01
CA ILE A 58 -3.52 -77.03 -20.57
C ILE A 58 -4.29 -75.96 -19.77
N ALA A 59 -4.28 -74.70 -20.23
CA ALA A 59 -4.86 -73.60 -19.48
C ALA A 59 -6.39 -73.52 -19.55
N LEU A 60 -7.00 -73.90 -20.68
CA LEU A 60 -8.42 -73.72 -20.95
C LEU A 60 -9.17 -75.03 -21.27
N HIS A 61 -8.48 -76.19 -21.24
CA HIS A 61 -9.05 -77.51 -21.59
C HIS A 61 -9.68 -77.58 -23.01
N ASP A 62 -9.37 -76.61 -23.89
CA ASP A 62 -9.84 -76.57 -25.27
C ASP A 62 -8.66 -76.29 -26.23
N THR A 63 -8.58 -77.07 -27.32
CA THR A 63 -7.53 -76.97 -28.35
C THR A 63 -8.01 -76.25 -29.60
N ARG A 64 -9.29 -75.86 -29.68
CA ARG A 64 -9.91 -75.30 -30.88
C ARG A 64 -9.48 -73.87 -31.21
N MET A 65 -8.80 -73.15 -30.30
CA MET A 65 -8.24 -71.79 -30.51
C MET A 65 -9.21 -70.80 -31.21
N LEU A 66 -10.54 -70.89 -30.98
CA LEU A 66 -11.52 -69.97 -31.60
C LEU A 66 -11.36 -68.52 -31.12
N VAL A 67 -10.84 -68.34 -29.91
CA VAL A 67 -10.46 -67.04 -29.32
C VAL A 67 -9.12 -67.24 -28.62
N ASP A 68 -8.24 -66.24 -28.63
CA ASP A 68 -6.87 -66.31 -28.09
C ASP A 68 -6.75 -65.48 -26.79
N PRO A 69 -7.39 -65.90 -25.67
CA PRO A 69 -7.52 -65.09 -24.45
C PRO A 69 -6.18 -64.79 -23.76
N LEU A 70 -5.19 -65.68 -23.93
CA LEU A 70 -3.84 -65.47 -23.39
C LEU A 70 -3.11 -64.32 -24.10
N ARG A 71 -3.45 -64.04 -25.36
CA ARG A 71 -2.86 -62.94 -26.14
C ARG A 71 -3.46 -61.59 -25.76
N THR A 72 -4.75 -61.54 -25.42
CA THR A 72 -5.38 -60.32 -24.88
C THR A 72 -4.93 -60.05 -23.45
N GLN A 73 -4.82 -61.08 -22.60
CA GLN A 73 -4.31 -60.95 -21.23
C GLN A 73 -2.84 -60.49 -21.20
N SER A 74 -1.95 -61.10 -21.99
CA SER A 74 -0.54 -60.68 -22.06
C SER A 74 -0.36 -59.26 -22.61
N ARG A 75 -1.18 -58.83 -23.59
CA ARG A 75 -1.17 -57.43 -24.08
C ARG A 75 -1.69 -56.45 -23.04
N ALA A 76 -2.71 -56.82 -22.27
CA ALA A 76 -3.22 -56.01 -21.17
C ALA A 76 -2.18 -55.84 -20.06
N VAL A 77 -1.48 -56.91 -19.67
CA VAL A 77 -0.37 -56.84 -18.69
C VAL A 77 0.78 -55.99 -19.23
N LEU A 78 1.17 -56.17 -20.49
CA LEU A 78 2.23 -55.37 -21.12
C LEU A 78 1.87 -53.88 -21.14
N MET A 79 0.63 -53.54 -21.49
CA MET A 79 0.14 -52.15 -21.44
C MET A 79 0.12 -51.61 -20.01
N GLY A 80 -0.32 -52.41 -19.03
CA GLY A 80 -0.27 -52.03 -17.62
C GLY A 80 1.15 -51.72 -17.15
N VAL A 81 2.13 -52.54 -17.53
CA VAL A 81 3.55 -52.32 -17.21
C VAL A 81 4.07 -51.05 -17.88
N LEU A 82 3.74 -50.81 -19.16
CA LEU A 82 4.15 -49.59 -19.85
C LEU A 82 3.56 -48.33 -19.22
N ILE A 83 2.28 -48.37 -18.81
CA ILE A 83 1.64 -47.27 -18.09
C ILE A 83 2.31 -47.03 -16.74
N LEU A 84 2.61 -48.10 -15.98
CA LEU A 84 3.31 -48.00 -14.70
C LEU A 84 4.69 -47.35 -14.88
N ILE A 85 5.49 -47.83 -15.83
CA ILE A 85 6.83 -47.28 -16.11
C ILE A 85 6.73 -45.82 -16.53
N THR A 86 5.78 -45.48 -17.39
CA THR A 86 5.56 -44.08 -17.82
C THR A 86 5.13 -43.20 -16.65
N GLY A 87 4.26 -43.70 -15.77
CA GLY A 87 3.85 -43.01 -14.55
C GLY A 87 5.02 -42.77 -13.60
N LEU A 88 5.85 -43.79 -13.36
CA LEU A 88 7.05 -43.67 -12.53
C LEU A 88 8.07 -42.69 -13.14
N ALA A 89 8.28 -42.73 -14.45
CA ALA A 89 9.12 -41.76 -15.16
C ALA A 89 8.56 -40.34 -15.03
N GLY A 90 7.24 -40.17 -15.14
CA GLY A 90 6.56 -38.89 -14.91
C GLY A 90 6.76 -38.39 -13.48
N CYS A 91 6.58 -39.24 -12.47
CA CYS A 91 6.85 -38.90 -11.06
C CYS A 91 8.32 -38.52 -10.83
N PHE A 92 9.26 -39.23 -11.45
CA PHE A 92 10.69 -38.94 -11.35
C PHE A 92 11.05 -37.58 -11.95
N VAL A 93 10.55 -37.28 -13.15
CA VAL A 93 10.73 -35.96 -13.78
C VAL A 93 10.08 -34.85 -12.94
N PHE A 94 8.87 -35.09 -12.41
CA PHE A 94 8.20 -34.13 -11.53
C PHE A 94 9.00 -33.87 -10.24
N SER A 95 9.68 -34.89 -9.70
CA SER A 95 10.58 -34.73 -8.55
C SER A 95 11.81 -33.87 -8.85
N LEU A 96 12.31 -33.87 -10.09
CA LEU A 96 13.43 -33.02 -10.50
C LEU A 96 13.02 -31.56 -10.73
N ILE A 97 11.75 -31.30 -11.05
CA ILE A 97 11.19 -29.95 -11.23
C ILE A 97 10.95 -29.26 -9.87
N ARG A 98 10.73 -30.04 -8.79
CA ARG A 98 10.61 -29.52 -7.42
C ARG A 98 11.68 -30.11 -6.49
N PRO A 99 12.98 -29.79 -6.71
CA PRO A 99 14.03 -30.25 -5.82
C PRO A 99 13.77 -29.71 -4.40
N SER A 100 13.92 -30.56 -3.39
CA SER A 100 13.91 -30.08 -2.01
C SER A 100 15.13 -29.20 -1.79
N GLY A 101 14.91 -27.88 -1.63
CA GLY A 101 15.98 -26.92 -1.46
C GLY A 101 16.94 -27.36 -0.36
N SER A 102 18.24 -27.31 -0.65
CA SER A 102 19.30 -27.47 0.35
C SER A 102 19.49 -26.12 1.06
N ALA A 103 19.72 -26.15 2.38
CA ALA A 103 20.00 -24.94 3.15
C ALA A 103 21.26 -24.21 2.64
N GLY A 104 22.27 -24.95 2.18
CA GLY A 104 23.50 -24.39 1.61
C GLY A 104 24.11 -23.29 2.48
N ASN A 105 24.49 -22.17 1.85
CA ASN A 105 24.95 -20.94 2.52
C ASN A 105 23.88 -19.83 2.48
N ASN A 106 22.60 -20.20 2.38
CA ASN A 106 21.53 -19.20 2.36
C ASN A 106 21.34 -18.59 3.75
N ALA A 107 21.26 -17.26 3.81
CA ALA A 107 21.19 -16.52 5.07
C ALA A 107 19.79 -16.56 5.72
N VAL A 108 18.73 -16.69 4.90
CA VAL A 108 17.35 -16.76 5.36
C VAL A 108 16.69 -18.03 4.81
N LEU A 109 16.13 -18.83 5.70
CA LEU A 109 15.51 -20.11 5.41
C LEU A 109 14.04 -20.07 5.87
N ALA A 110 13.15 -20.71 5.10
CA ALA A 110 11.77 -20.97 5.50
C ALA A 110 11.56 -22.48 5.61
N ASP A 111 10.95 -22.93 6.70
CA ASP A 111 10.55 -24.32 6.83
C ASP A 111 9.35 -24.61 5.92
N ARG A 112 9.47 -25.61 5.05
CA ARG A 112 8.42 -25.97 4.09
C ARG A 112 7.11 -26.45 4.73
N SER A 113 7.16 -27.01 5.93
CA SER A 113 5.96 -27.52 6.60
C SER A 113 5.21 -26.49 7.42
N THR A 114 5.92 -25.49 7.96
CA THR A 114 5.35 -24.53 8.92
C THR A 114 5.40 -23.08 8.42
N ASP A 115 6.10 -22.83 7.32
CA ASP A 115 6.45 -21.51 6.81
C ASP A 115 7.20 -20.62 7.84
N ALA A 116 7.70 -21.22 8.93
CA ALA A 116 8.48 -20.52 9.94
C ALA A 116 9.81 -20.02 9.35
N LEU A 117 10.15 -18.78 9.65
CA LEU A 117 11.35 -18.12 9.16
C LEU A 117 12.51 -18.32 10.13
N TYR A 118 13.69 -18.52 9.56
CA TYR A 118 14.95 -18.65 10.26
C TYR A 118 16.02 -17.80 9.59
N VAL A 119 16.88 -17.18 10.39
CA VAL A 119 18.02 -16.41 9.92
C VAL A 119 19.30 -16.93 10.56
N ARG A 120 20.34 -17.05 9.75
CA ARG A 120 21.66 -17.48 10.22
C ARG A 120 22.45 -16.27 10.71
N VAL A 121 22.85 -16.29 11.98
CA VAL A 121 23.68 -15.25 12.61
C VAL A 121 24.90 -15.93 13.21
N GLY A 122 26.07 -15.72 12.60
CA GLY A 122 27.26 -16.52 12.91
C GLY A 122 27.05 -17.99 12.50
N ASP A 123 27.23 -18.90 13.46
CA ASP A 123 27.04 -20.34 13.25
C ASP A 123 25.63 -20.82 13.67
N ASP A 124 24.90 -20.00 14.42
CA ASP A 124 23.58 -20.34 14.96
C ASP A 124 22.44 -19.96 14.02
N LEU A 125 21.42 -20.81 14.01
CA LEU A 125 20.17 -20.60 13.30
C LEU A 125 19.11 -20.10 14.29
N HIS A 126 18.71 -18.84 14.14
CA HIS A 126 17.73 -18.19 14.99
C HIS A 126 16.35 -18.20 14.32
N PRO A 127 15.27 -18.61 15.02
CA PRO A 127 13.92 -18.32 14.54
C PRO A 127 13.71 -16.80 14.53
N VAL A 128 13.02 -16.29 13.51
CA VAL A 128 12.80 -14.85 13.32
C VAL A 128 11.31 -14.53 13.16
N LEU A 129 10.86 -13.44 13.78
CA LEU A 129 9.45 -13.07 13.86
C LEU A 129 8.80 -12.68 12.53
N ASN A 130 9.57 -12.16 11.58
CA ASN A 130 9.06 -11.69 10.28
C ASN A 130 10.19 -11.58 9.26
N LEU A 131 9.82 -11.52 7.97
CA LEU A 131 10.79 -11.40 6.88
C LEU A 131 11.53 -10.07 6.90
N THR A 132 10.87 -8.99 7.32
CA THR A 132 11.47 -7.66 7.45
C THR A 132 12.64 -7.66 8.43
N SER A 133 12.49 -8.27 9.60
CA SER A 133 13.58 -8.43 10.57
C SER A 133 14.71 -9.28 10.01
N ALA A 134 14.40 -10.37 9.31
CA ALA A 134 15.43 -11.21 8.68
C ALA A 134 16.27 -10.43 7.66
N ARG A 135 15.61 -9.63 6.83
CA ARG A 135 16.27 -8.73 5.85
C ARG A 135 17.16 -7.69 6.53
N LEU A 136 16.68 -7.06 7.60
CA LEU A 136 17.45 -6.10 8.41
C LEU A 136 18.69 -6.73 9.05
N ILE A 137 18.57 -7.93 9.61
CA ILE A 137 19.67 -8.66 10.25
C ILE A 137 20.77 -8.99 9.23
N VAL A 138 20.39 -9.53 8.07
CA VAL A 138 21.31 -9.89 6.98
C VAL A 138 21.85 -8.65 6.26
N GLY A 139 21.11 -7.55 6.27
CA GLY A 139 21.50 -6.28 5.64
C GLY A 139 21.31 -6.23 4.13
N ARG A 140 20.47 -7.10 3.54
CA ARG A 140 20.16 -7.12 2.10
C ARG A 140 18.77 -7.68 1.81
N PRO A 141 18.13 -7.34 0.68
CA PRO A 141 16.77 -7.73 0.36
C PRO A 141 16.71 -9.16 -0.17
N VAL A 142 16.85 -10.13 0.75
CA VAL A 142 16.84 -11.56 0.44
C VAL A 142 15.45 -12.15 0.59
N ASN A 143 15.12 -13.10 -0.29
CA ASN A 143 13.91 -13.93 -0.18
C ASN A 143 14.26 -15.25 0.53
N PRO A 144 13.36 -15.78 1.37
CA PRO A 144 13.64 -16.99 2.13
C PRO A 144 13.74 -18.21 1.20
N THR A 145 14.70 -19.09 1.47
CA THR A 145 14.82 -20.36 0.74
C THR A 145 14.03 -21.45 1.46
N THR A 146 13.12 -22.12 0.76
CA THR A 146 12.28 -23.16 1.36
C THR A 146 13.02 -24.50 1.48
N VAL A 147 13.20 -24.95 2.72
CA VAL A 147 13.92 -26.19 3.05
C VAL A 147 13.06 -27.13 3.89
N LYS A 148 13.45 -28.40 3.98
CA LYS A 148 12.79 -29.35 4.89
C LYS A 148 13.20 -29.07 6.33
N SER A 149 12.33 -29.34 7.29
CA SER A 149 12.62 -29.19 8.72
C SER A 149 13.87 -29.98 9.14
N SER A 150 14.06 -31.18 8.59
CA SER A 150 15.24 -32.02 8.88
C SER A 150 16.57 -31.46 8.39
N GLU A 151 16.56 -30.48 7.47
CA GLU A 151 17.76 -29.72 7.10
C GLU A 151 18.05 -28.60 8.10
N LEU A 152 17.02 -28.02 8.72
CA LEU A 152 17.16 -26.99 9.76
C LEU A 152 17.73 -27.59 11.05
N ASP A 153 17.38 -28.84 11.38
CA ASP A 153 17.85 -29.56 12.57
C ASP A 153 19.36 -29.85 12.57
N ARG A 154 20.05 -29.64 11.44
CA ARG A 154 21.50 -29.82 11.33
C ARG A 154 22.29 -28.62 11.85
N PHE A 155 21.65 -27.47 12.04
CA PHE A 155 22.28 -26.25 12.52
C PHE A 155 22.07 -26.10 14.03
N PRO A 156 23.03 -25.55 14.79
CA PRO A 156 22.80 -25.17 16.17
C PRO A 156 21.70 -24.09 16.23
N ARG A 157 20.88 -24.13 17.30
CA ARG A 157 19.69 -23.29 17.43
C ARG A 157 19.96 -22.12 18.36
N GLY A 158 19.59 -20.93 17.93
CA GLY A 158 19.58 -19.72 18.74
C GLY A 158 18.19 -19.34 19.24
N ASN A 159 18.13 -18.28 20.05
CA ASN A 159 16.87 -17.72 20.56
C ASN A 159 16.04 -17.04 19.46
N LEU A 160 14.74 -16.86 19.71
CA LEU A 160 13.84 -16.10 18.83
C LEU A 160 14.26 -14.64 18.77
N ILE A 161 14.42 -14.09 17.57
CA ILE A 161 14.81 -12.68 17.35
C ILE A 161 13.85 -11.97 16.40
N GLY A 162 13.94 -10.65 16.35
CA GLY A 162 13.19 -9.81 15.41
C GLY A 162 12.34 -8.75 16.08
N ILE A 163 11.67 -7.94 15.27
CA ILE A 163 10.87 -6.80 15.70
C ILE A 163 9.40 -7.23 15.77
N PRO A 164 8.77 -7.32 16.95
CA PRO A 164 7.35 -7.64 17.07
C PRO A 164 6.49 -6.58 16.40
N GLY A 165 5.56 -6.98 15.54
CA GLY A 165 4.64 -6.07 14.85
C GLY A 165 5.21 -5.37 13.61
N ALA A 166 6.46 -5.65 13.22
CA ALA A 166 6.99 -5.20 11.93
C ALA A 166 6.21 -5.81 10.75
N PRO A 167 6.15 -5.14 9.60
CA PRO A 167 5.35 -5.59 8.46
C PRO A 167 5.92 -6.88 7.87
N GLU A 168 5.08 -7.83 7.47
CA GLU A 168 5.52 -9.04 6.77
C GLU A 168 5.78 -8.78 5.27
N ARG A 169 4.95 -7.92 4.68
CA ARG A 169 4.98 -7.59 3.26
C ARG A 169 5.37 -6.12 3.07
N MET A 170 6.47 -5.90 2.37
CA MET A 170 6.97 -4.56 2.01
C MET A 170 7.11 -4.44 0.49
N VAL A 171 5.99 -4.34 -0.21
CA VAL A 171 5.96 -4.11 -1.66
C VAL A 171 5.71 -2.63 -1.91
N GLN A 172 6.74 -1.92 -2.35
CA GLN A 172 6.66 -0.47 -2.60
C GLN A 172 5.73 -0.19 -3.78
N ASN A 173 4.85 0.80 -3.61
CA ASN A 173 4.03 1.33 -4.70
C ASN A 173 4.94 1.97 -5.78
N SER A 174 4.62 1.72 -7.05
CA SER A 174 5.40 2.23 -8.19
C SER A 174 5.22 3.73 -8.45
N SER A 175 4.20 4.37 -7.88
CA SER A 175 3.99 5.81 -8.02
C SER A 175 4.93 6.59 -7.10
N HIS A 176 5.65 7.55 -7.68
CA HIS A 176 6.44 8.53 -6.93
C HIS A 176 5.73 9.88 -6.76
N ASP A 177 4.50 10.01 -7.28
CA ASP A 177 3.67 11.18 -7.04
C ASP A 177 3.11 11.15 -5.62
N ALA A 178 3.34 12.24 -4.90
CA ALA A 178 2.92 12.32 -3.52
C ALA A 178 1.51 12.90 -3.42
N ASN A 179 0.54 12.02 -3.22
CA ASN A 179 -0.88 12.37 -3.15
C ASN A 179 -1.45 11.88 -1.82
N TRP A 180 -1.74 12.82 -0.91
CA TRP A 180 -2.21 12.54 0.43
C TRP A 180 -3.48 13.34 0.69
N THR A 181 -4.57 12.65 1.01
CA THR A 181 -5.84 13.30 1.33
C THR A 181 -6.25 12.96 2.75
N VAL A 182 -6.64 13.97 3.52
CA VAL A 182 -7.24 13.80 4.84
C VAL A 182 -8.66 14.30 4.74
N CYS A 183 -9.64 13.48 5.09
CA CYS A 183 -11.05 13.82 5.06
C CYS A 183 -11.66 13.71 6.45
N ASP A 184 -12.63 14.58 6.72
CA ASP A 184 -13.57 14.45 7.82
C ASP A 184 -14.99 14.51 7.23
N ALA A 185 -15.91 13.80 7.86
CA ALA A 185 -17.30 13.83 7.46
C ALA A 185 -18.16 14.10 8.69
N VAL A 186 -19.11 15.02 8.56
CA VAL A 186 -20.05 15.35 9.64
C VAL A 186 -21.40 14.69 9.40
N THR A 187 -22.04 14.26 10.48
CA THR A 187 -23.42 13.74 10.45
C THR A 187 -24.25 14.42 11.51
N GLY A 188 -25.55 14.57 11.24
CA GLY A 188 -26.50 15.26 12.12
C GLY A 188 -26.93 16.61 11.56
N THR A 189 -27.90 17.23 12.22
CA THR A 189 -28.36 18.59 11.88
C THR A 189 -27.42 19.63 12.49
N THR A 190 -27.39 20.85 11.94
CA THR A 190 -26.43 21.92 12.26
C THR A 190 -26.10 22.13 13.75
N HIS A 191 -27.06 21.94 14.67
CA HIS A 191 -26.84 22.12 16.12
C HIS A 191 -26.48 20.85 16.91
N ALA A 192 -26.59 19.67 16.29
CA ALA A 192 -26.22 18.37 16.84
C ALA A 192 -25.29 17.61 15.88
N ALA A 193 -24.62 18.34 14.99
CA ALA A 193 -23.67 17.77 14.06
C ALA A 193 -22.45 17.30 14.86
N HIS A 194 -21.94 16.13 14.52
CA HIS A 194 -20.72 15.59 15.09
C HIS A 194 -19.85 15.03 13.96
N SER A 195 -18.53 15.14 14.11
CA SER A 195 -17.58 14.49 13.22
C SER A 195 -17.70 12.97 13.37
N THR A 196 -17.68 12.27 12.24
CA THR A 196 -17.67 10.81 12.14
C THR A 196 -16.24 10.22 12.14
N GLY A 197 -15.24 11.08 12.36
CA GLY A 197 -13.83 10.73 12.43
C GLY A 197 -13.09 10.92 11.10
N VAL A 198 -11.77 10.94 11.22
CA VAL A 198 -10.85 11.27 10.12
C VAL A 198 -10.55 10.04 9.27
N THR A 199 -10.61 10.20 7.95
CA THR A 199 -10.15 9.20 6.97
C THR A 199 -8.92 9.71 6.24
N VAL A 200 -7.83 8.95 6.23
CA VAL A 200 -6.63 9.27 5.43
C VAL A 200 -6.60 8.41 4.17
N ILE A 201 -6.43 9.03 3.01
CA ILE A 201 -6.42 8.38 1.71
C ILE A 201 -5.04 8.61 1.09
N ALA A 202 -4.42 7.52 0.62
CA ALA A 202 -3.14 7.56 -0.07
C ALA A 202 -3.31 7.25 -1.56
N GLY A 203 -2.89 8.19 -2.41
CA GLY A 203 -3.12 8.15 -3.85
C GLY A 203 -3.99 9.32 -4.33
N THR A 204 -4.20 9.39 -5.64
CA THR A 204 -4.99 10.45 -6.27
C THR A 204 -6.46 10.31 -5.86
N PRO A 205 -7.10 11.37 -5.33
CA PRO A 205 -8.52 11.35 -4.99
C PRO A 205 -9.39 11.23 -6.25
N ASP A 206 -10.48 10.49 -6.14
CA ASP A 206 -11.51 10.39 -7.18
C ASP A 206 -12.60 11.44 -6.92
N GLY A 207 -12.70 12.42 -7.83
CA GLY A 207 -13.65 13.53 -7.76
C GLY A 207 -14.90 13.34 -8.61
N ASP A 208 -15.12 12.17 -9.20
CA ASP A 208 -16.25 11.95 -10.10
C ASP A 208 -17.59 11.79 -9.36
N GLY A 209 -18.66 12.29 -9.99
CA GLY A 209 -20.03 12.16 -9.49
C GLY A 209 -20.28 13.00 -8.24
N ALA A 210 -20.74 12.37 -7.16
CA ALA A 210 -21.11 13.03 -5.91
C ALA A 210 -19.97 13.00 -4.85
N ARG A 211 -18.79 12.49 -5.22
CA ARG A 211 -17.59 12.44 -4.38
C ARG A 211 -17.02 13.84 -4.16
N ALA A 212 -16.27 14.00 -3.08
CA ALA A 212 -15.67 15.29 -2.76
C ALA A 212 -14.68 15.73 -3.85
N ALA A 213 -14.94 16.90 -4.44
CA ALA A 213 -14.12 17.50 -5.48
C ALA A 213 -13.52 18.82 -5.00
N ALA A 214 -12.53 19.34 -5.73
CA ALA A 214 -11.86 20.58 -5.37
C ALA A 214 -12.87 21.75 -5.34
N ILE A 215 -12.89 22.48 -4.23
CA ILE A 215 -13.75 23.65 -4.10
C ILE A 215 -13.21 24.81 -4.94
N HIS A 216 -14.10 25.67 -5.43
CA HIS A 216 -13.71 26.86 -6.16
C HIS A 216 -13.02 27.89 -5.25
N ALA A 217 -12.21 28.78 -5.82
CA ALA A 217 -11.46 29.79 -5.06
C ALA A 217 -12.36 30.79 -4.31
N ASN A 218 -13.60 30.98 -4.79
CA ASN A 218 -14.63 31.80 -4.15
C ASN A 218 -15.54 30.99 -3.21
N GLN A 219 -15.19 29.74 -2.87
CA GLN A 219 -15.92 28.93 -1.90
C GLN A 219 -15.11 28.73 -0.63
N GLY A 220 -15.81 28.53 0.49
CA GLY A 220 -15.18 28.29 1.77
C GLY A 220 -16.08 27.52 2.73
N ILE A 221 -15.48 26.98 3.79
CA ILE A 221 -16.17 26.12 4.75
C ILE A 221 -15.99 26.73 6.14
N LEU A 222 -17.10 27.06 6.79
CA LEU A 222 -17.11 27.50 8.19
C LEU A 222 -17.06 26.29 9.11
N VAL A 223 -16.08 26.26 9.99
CA VAL A 223 -15.89 25.17 10.95
C VAL A 223 -15.73 25.68 12.37
N ASP A 224 -16.07 24.84 13.34
CA ASP A 224 -15.85 25.06 14.78
C ASP A 224 -14.98 23.93 15.35
N ASN A 225 -13.95 24.32 16.10
CA ASN A 225 -13.05 23.40 16.79
C ASN A 225 -13.39 23.19 18.28
N GLY A 226 -14.58 23.63 18.72
CA GLY A 226 -15.07 23.52 20.10
C GLY A 226 -14.79 24.75 20.98
N GLY A 227 -14.25 25.82 20.39
CA GLY A 227 -13.99 27.07 21.12
C GLY A 227 -13.85 28.31 20.25
N SER A 228 -13.73 28.16 18.93
CA SER A 228 -13.54 29.27 18.00
C SER A 228 -13.99 28.88 16.59
N THR A 229 -14.53 29.86 15.86
CA THR A 229 -14.93 29.68 14.46
C THR A 229 -13.75 29.94 13.52
N TRP A 230 -13.65 29.11 12.49
CA TRP A 230 -12.62 29.21 11.48
C TRP A 230 -13.24 29.16 10.08
N LEU A 231 -12.62 29.86 9.15
CA LEU A 231 -12.90 29.74 7.73
C LEU A 231 -11.81 28.90 7.07
N LEU A 232 -12.19 27.82 6.39
CA LEU A 232 -11.33 27.07 5.49
C LEU A 232 -11.47 27.62 4.08
N TRP A 233 -10.38 28.10 3.49
CA TRP A 233 -10.36 28.72 2.16
C TRP A 233 -8.97 28.61 1.54
N GLY A 234 -8.88 28.50 0.21
CA GLY A 234 -7.60 28.59 -0.51
C GLY A 234 -6.48 27.68 0.01
N GLY A 235 -6.82 26.50 0.56
CA GLY A 235 -5.83 25.58 1.15
C GLY A 235 -5.28 26.02 2.51
N LYS A 236 -5.95 26.92 3.23
CA LYS A 236 -5.57 27.43 4.55
C LYS A 236 -6.79 27.50 5.46
N ARG A 237 -6.53 27.68 6.76
CA ARG A 237 -7.55 27.99 7.77
C ARG A 237 -7.24 29.35 8.38
N SER A 238 -8.25 30.19 8.58
CA SER A 238 -8.11 31.47 9.30
C SER A 238 -9.15 31.57 10.41
N PRO A 239 -8.78 32.03 11.61
CA PRO A 239 -9.75 32.36 12.65
C PRO A 239 -10.67 33.49 12.16
N ILE A 240 -11.97 33.38 12.46
CA ILE A 240 -12.97 34.40 12.14
C ILE A 240 -13.92 34.61 13.33
N ASP A 241 -14.20 35.86 13.65
CA ASP A 241 -15.23 36.23 14.61
C ASP A 241 -16.53 36.55 13.86
N LEU A 242 -17.56 35.74 14.06
CA LEU A 242 -18.86 35.91 13.42
C LEU A 242 -19.63 37.13 13.95
N ALA A 243 -19.27 37.66 15.12
CA ALA A 243 -19.87 38.88 15.66
C ALA A 243 -19.30 40.15 14.97
N ASN A 244 -18.17 40.04 14.27
CA ASN A 244 -17.59 41.15 13.53
C ASN A 244 -18.25 41.30 12.15
N HIS A 245 -19.39 41.99 12.13
CA HIS A 245 -20.16 42.25 10.91
C HIS A 245 -19.40 42.99 9.82
N ALA A 246 -18.36 43.78 10.16
CA ALA A 246 -17.55 44.45 9.14
C ALA A 246 -16.79 43.45 8.27
N VAL A 247 -16.25 42.40 8.90
CA VAL A 247 -15.50 41.33 8.23
C VAL A 247 -16.43 40.34 7.56
N THR A 248 -17.48 39.85 8.25
CA THR A 248 -18.38 38.84 7.68
C THR A 248 -19.10 39.37 6.44
N ASN A 249 -19.62 40.60 6.46
CA ASN A 249 -20.24 41.22 5.30
C ASN A 249 -19.24 41.43 4.15
N ALA A 250 -17.99 41.80 4.46
CA ALA A 250 -16.94 41.99 3.45
C ALA A 250 -16.49 40.67 2.79
N LEU A 251 -16.59 39.57 3.53
CA LEU A 251 -16.36 38.21 3.00
C LEU A 251 -17.55 37.69 2.20
N GLY A 252 -18.68 38.40 2.14
CA GLY A 252 -19.91 37.92 1.49
C GLY A 252 -20.77 36.99 2.37
N LEU A 253 -20.38 36.78 3.64
CA LEU A 253 -21.14 35.96 4.58
C LEU A 253 -22.39 36.73 5.03
N GLY A 254 -23.58 36.25 4.67
CA GLY A 254 -24.84 36.88 5.08
C GLY A 254 -25.39 37.93 4.11
N VAL A 255 -24.76 38.11 2.94
CA VAL A 255 -25.22 39.07 1.93
C VAL A 255 -26.47 38.53 1.22
N GLY A 256 -27.48 39.39 1.03
CA GLY A 256 -28.70 39.05 0.26
C GLY A 256 -29.78 38.28 1.02
N ASN A 257 -29.92 38.47 2.34
CA ASN A 257 -30.88 37.76 3.22
C ASN A 257 -30.66 36.24 3.31
N SER A 258 -29.48 35.75 2.97
CA SER A 258 -29.10 34.36 3.18
C SER A 258 -28.50 34.23 4.58
N ASP A 259 -29.04 33.36 5.44
CA ASP A 259 -28.47 33.12 6.76
C ASP A 259 -27.03 32.59 6.63
N VAL A 260 -26.12 33.10 7.46
CA VAL A 260 -24.76 32.56 7.56
C VAL A 260 -24.88 31.12 8.07
N PRO A 261 -24.38 30.10 7.34
CA PRO A 261 -24.47 28.72 7.79
C PRO A 261 -23.80 28.54 9.14
N ALA A 262 -24.42 27.74 10.02
CA ALA A 262 -23.81 27.39 11.29
C ALA A 262 -22.46 26.69 11.04
N PRO A 263 -21.38 27.09 11.75
CA PRO A 263 -20.10 26.41 11.66
C PRO A 263 -20.23 24.93 11.99
N ARG A 264 -19.68 24.06 11.14
CA ARG A 264 -19.72 22.60 11.36
C ARG A 264 -18.56 22.17 12.27
N PRO A 265 -18.72 21.17 13.14
CA PRO A 265 -17.58 20.66 13.90
C PRO A 265 -16.52 20.09 12.97
N ILE A 266 -15.25 20.18 13.37
CA ILE A 266 -14.13 19.59 12.64
C ILE A 266 -13.27 18.72 13.55
N ALA A 267 -12.91 17.53 13.07
CA ALA A 267 -11.95 16.67 13.75
C ALA A 267 -10.56 17.30 13.78
N GLN A 268 -9.87 17.15 14.92
CA GLN A 268 -8.53 17.72 15.14
C GLN A 268 -7.51 17.28 14.08
N GLY A 269 -7.61 16.05 13.56
CA GLY A 269 -6.71 15.53 12.52
C GLY A 269 -6.81 16.30 11.21
N LEU A 270 -8.03 16.56 10.71
CA LEU A 270 -8.24 17.39 9.53
C LEU A 270 -7.88 18.86 9.80
N PHE A 271 -8.28 19.37 10.97
CA PHE A 271 -7.97 20.74 11.37
C PHE A 271 -6.46 20.99 11.30
N ASN A 272 -5.63 20.13 11.88
CA ASN A 272 -4.17 20.25 11.89
C ASN A 272 -3.50 19.94 10.54
N ALA A 273 -4.18 19.24 9.62
CA ALA A 273 -3.68 19.00 8.27
C ALA A 273 -3.69 20.28 7.42
N ILE A 274 -4.58 21.23 7.73
CA ILE A 274 -4.73 22.49 7.00
C ILE A 274 -3.85 23.57 7.65
N PRO A 275 -2.91 24.21 6.92
CA PRO A 275 -2.05 25.26 7.44
C PRO A 275 -2.83 26.44 8.00
N GLU A 276 -2.42 26.89 9.19
CA GLU A 276 -2.97 28.07 9.83
C GLU A 276 -2.46 29.35 9.18
N SER A 277 -3.38 30.30 9.01
CA SER A 277 -3.11 31.67 8.58
C SER A 277 -3.69 32.65 9.61
N PRO A 278 -3.22 33.91 9.61
CA PRO A 278 -3.67 34.91 10.58
C PRO A 278 -5.19 35.11 10.59
N ALA A 279 -5.71 35.63 11.71
CA ALA A 279 -7.13 35.95 11.85
C ALA A 279 -7.62 36.91 10.75
N LEU A 280 -8.82 36.65 10.24
CA LEU A 280 -9.50 37.55 9.31
C LEU A 280 -10.05 38.74 10.10
N THR A 281 -9.23 39.77 10.22
CA THR A 281 -9.58 41.05 10.85
C THR A 281 -9.04 42.20 10.02
N ALA A 282 -9.56 43.42 10.24
CA ALA A 282 -8.97 44.60 9.62
C ALA A 282 -7.50 44.75 10.03
N PRO A 283 -6.56 44.86 9.07
CA PRO A 283 -5.15 44.98 9.43
C PRO A 283 -4.91 46.32 10.13
N PRO A 284 -4.05 46.38 11.16
CA PRO A 284 -3.71 47.63 11.80
C PRO A 284 -2.91 48.51 10.84
N ILE A 285 -3.39 49.73 10.58
CA ILE A 285 -2.72 50.72 9.74
C ILE A 285 -2.19 51.86 10.63
N PRO A 286 -0.87 52.12 10.65
CA PRO A 286 -0.32 53.24 11.42
C PRO A 286 -0.88 54.58 10.95
N ASN A 287 -1.15 55.50 11.88
CA ASN A 287 -1.67 56.85 11.60
C ASN A 287 -2.99 56.86 10.81
N ALA A 288 -3.81 55.81 10.91
CA ALA A 288 -5.08 55.74 10.21
C ALA A 288 -6.02 56.90 10.61
N GLY A 289 -6.69 57.49 9.62
CA GLY A 289 -7.52 58.69 9.74
C GLY A 289 -6.78 60.02 9.51
N ASN A 290 -5.44 60.05 9.61
CA ASN A 290 -4.66 61.25 9.32
C ASN A 290 -4.48 61.45 7.80
N PRO A 291 -4.24 62.70 7.34
CA PRO A 291 -3.88 62.94 5.95
C PRO A 291 -2.52 62.32 5.62
N PRO A 292 -2.37 61.68 4.45
CA PRO A 292 -1.08 61.17 3.97
C PRO A 292 -0.15 62.29 3.51
N ASN A 293 1.16 62.01 3.43
CA ASN A 293 2.18 62.96 2.97
C ASN A 293 2.21 63.15 1.45
N PHE A 294 1.26 62.56 0.71
CA PHE A 294 1.11 62.64 -0.73
C PHE A 294 -0.33 63.01 -1.09
N SER A 295 -0.53 63.63 -2.25
CA SER A 295 -1.84 64.15 -2.65
C SER A 295 -2.77 63.04 -3.14
N VAL A 296 -3.67 62.58 -2.26
CA VAL A 296 -4.71 61.59 -2.56
C VAL A 296 -6.03 62.01 -1.87
N PRO A 297 -7.20 61.83 -2.50
CA PRO A 297 -8.49 62.28 -1.96
C PRO A 297 -9.05 61.33 -0.87
N ALA A 298 -8.20 60.75 -0.03
CA ALA A 298 -8.61 59.88 1.08
C ALA A 298 -7.56 59.90 2.21
N PRO A 299 -7.96 59.77 3.48
CA PRO A 299 -7.02 59.68 4.60
C PRO A 299 -6.28 58.33 4.60
N ILE A 300 -5.21 58.23 5.39
CA ILE A 300 -4.53 56.96 5.66
C ILE A 300 -5.55 55.96 6.23
N GLY A 301 -5.56 54.73 5.72
CA GLY A 301 -6.55 53.70 6.04
C GLY A 301 -7.79 53.72 5.16
N GLY A 302 -8.01 54.79 4.37
CA GLY A 302 -9.07 54.87 3.37
C GLY A 302 -8.81 53.98 2.14
N VAL A 303 -9.87 53.79 1.35
CA VAL A 303 -9.83 53.02 0.10
C VAL A 303 -10.14 53.93 -1.07
N VAL A 304 -9.37 53.82 -2.14
CA VAL A 304 -9.60 54.49 -3.43
C VAL A 304 -9.77 53.46 -4.54
N VAL A 305 -10.49 53.83 -5.59
CA VAL A 305 -10.77 52.94 -6.73
C VAL A 305 -10.25 53.54 -8.03
N SER A 306 -9.71 52.70 -8.90
CA SER A 306 -9.37 53.06 -10.27
C SER A 306 -9.96 52.04 -11.25
N PHE A 307 -10.25 52.46 -12.47
CA PHE A 307 -10.88 51.61 -13.48
C PHE A 307 -9.89 51.36 -14.62
N GLY A 308 -9.72 50.08 -15.00
CA GLY A 308 -8.89 49.67 -16.14
C GLY A 308 -9.57 49.88 -17.50
N LEU A 309 -8.81 49.66 -18.57
CA LEU A 309 -9.25 49.79 -19.97
C LEU A 309 -9.91 48.51 -20.53
N GLU A 310 -10.04 47.43 -19.76
CA GLU A 310 -10.60 46.15 -20.27
C GLU A 310 -12.11 46.28 -20.52
N GLN A 311 -12.50 46.13 -21.79
CA GLN A 311 -13.84 46.42 -22.34
C GLN A 311 -14.87 45.28 -22.24
N ASN A 312 -14.50 44.08 -21.75
CA ASN A 312 -15.39 42.90 -21.79
C ASN A 312 -16.16 42.61 -20.49
N SER A 313 -15.96 43.45 -19.48
CA SER A 313 -16.79 43.56 -18.29
C SER A 313 -16.70 45.03 -17.90
N SER A 314 -17.81 45.67 -17.50
CA SER A 314 -17.80 47.06 -16.99
C SER A 314 -16.56 47.28 -16.13
N GLY A 315 -15.63 48.13 -16.61
CA GLY A 315 -14.19 48.10 -16.29
C GLY A 315 -13.88 47.56 -14.90
N SER A 316 -13.06 46.52 -14.81
CA SER A 316 -12.71 45.89 -13.54
C SER A 316 -12.14 46.94 -12.57
N ALA A 317 -12.91 47.23 -11.52
CA ALA A 317 -12.52 48.15 -10.48
C ALA A 317 -11.29 47.58 -9.75
N ARG A 318 -10.20 48.35 -9.72
CA ARG A 318 -9.01 48.06 -8.93
C ARG A 318 -9.06 48.90 -7.67
N TYR A 319 -9.02 48.24 -6.52
CA TYR A 319 -9.02 48.89 -5.22
C TYR A 319 -7.59 49.08 -4.72
N TYR A 320 -7.35 50.21 -4.06
CA TYR A 320 -6.08 50.52 -3.42
C TYR A 320 -6.32 50.98 -1.99
N ALA A 321 -5.51 50.49 -1.05
CA ALA A 321 -5.42 51.04 0.30
C ALA A 321 -4.49 52.26 0.31
N VAL A 322 -4.90 53.30 1.02
CA VAL A 322 -4.04 54.46 1.30
C VAL A 322 -3.23 54.17 2.57
N LEU A 323 -1.92 54.07 2.43
CA LEU A 323 -0.98 53.79 3.52
C LEU A 323 -0.06 54.99 3.76
N PRO A 324 0.65 55.07 4.90
CA PRO A 324 1.51 56.22 5.21
C PRO A 324 2.61 56.48 4.16
N ASP A 325 3.08 55.43 3.49
CA ASP A 325 4.19 55.44 2.54
C ASP A 325 3.76 55.39 1.07
N GLY A 326 2.47 55.15 0.77
CA GLY A 326 1.97 55.10 -0.61
C GLY A 326 0.62 54.39 -0.77
N LEU A 327 0.27 54.08 -2.02
CA LEU A 327 -0.87 53.25 -2.38
C LEU A 327 -0.44 51.79 -2.53
N GLN A 328 -1.26 50.87 -2.02
CA GLN A 328 -1.06 49.44 -2.23
C GLN A 328 -2.30 48.83 -2.90
N PRO A 329 -2.16 48.06 -4.00
CA PRO A 329 -3.29 47.33 -4.59
C PRO A 329 -3.79 46.25 -3.63
N ILE A 330 -5.10 46.13 -3.48
CA ILE A 330 -5.76 45.22 -2.55
C ILE A 330 -6.92 44.48 -3.22
N SER A 331 -7.34 43.35 -2.63
CA SER A 331 -8.53 42.63 -3.09
C SER A 331 -9.81 43.40 -2.77
N PRO A 332 -10.91 43.17 -3.53
CA PRO A 332 -12.24 43.67 -3.20
C PRO A 332 -12.67 43.34 -1.76
N VAL A 333 -12.35 42.15 -1.26
CA VAL A 333 -12.64 41.74 0.12
C VAL A 333 -11.90 42.61 1.13
N LEU A 334 -10.59 42.80 0.96
CA LEU A 334 -9.82 43.64 1.87
C LEU A 334 -10.26 45.11 1.81
N ALA A 335 -10.62 45.59 0.63
CA ALA A 335 -11.22 46.92 0.44
C ALA A 335 -12.54 47.06 1.22
N ALA A 336 -13.41 46.06 1.14
CA ALA A 336 -14.66 46.02 1.90
C ALA A 336 -14.40 45.91 3.41
N ILE A 337 -13.43 45.10 3.87
CA ILE A 337 -13.06 45.00 5.29
C ILE A 337 -12.64 46.38 5.83
N LEU A 338 -11.73 47.07 5.13
CA LEU A 338 -11.25 48.40 5.53
C LEU A 338 -12.41 49.40 5.59
N ARG A 339 -13.24 49.45 4.54
CA ARG A 339 -14.38 50.38 4.46
C ARG A 339 -15.44 50.13 5.52
N ASN A 340 -15.80 48.86 5.74
CA ASN A 340 -16.82 48.48 6.72
C ASN A 340 -16.34 48.69 8.15
N THR A 341 -15.02 48.61 8.38
CA THR A 341 -14.43 48.87 9.71
C THR A 341 -14.42 50.36 10.02
N ASN A 342 -14.01 51.20 9.07
CA ASN A 342 -14.09 52.65 9.19
C ASN A 342 -14.10 53.30 7.79
N SER A 343 -15.17 54.03 7.47
CA SER A 343 -15.28 54.75 6.20
C SER A 343 -14.54 56.09 6.20
N TYR A 344 -14.12 56.59 7.36
CA TYR A 344 -13.56 57.93 7.56
C TYR A 344 -14.43 59.06 6.96
N GLY A 345 -15.76 58.86 6.97
CA GLY A 345 -16.73 59.81 6.42
C GLY A 345 -16.88 59.76 4.89
N LEU A 346 -16.29 58.77 4.22
CA LEU A 346 -16.42 58.56 2.77
C LEU A 346 -17.57 57.59 2.47
N ASP A 347 -18.64 58.07 1.83
CA ASP A 347 -19.77 57.22 1.43
C ASP A 347 -19.38 56.21 0.34
N GLN A 348 -18.47 56.59 -0.55
CA GLN A 348 -17.93 55.74 -1.60
C GLN A 348 -16.42 55.98 -1.77
N PRO A 349 -15.65 54.93 -2.17
CA PRO A 349 -14.25 55.09 -2.52
C PRO A 349 -14.07 56.15 -3.62
N PRO A 350 -13.28 57.20 -3.36
CA PRO A 350 -12.95 58.21 -4.36
C PRO A 350 -12.30 57.57 -5.59
N ARG A 351 -12.65 58.08 -6.76
CA ARG A 351 -12.13 57.58 -8.03
C ARG A 351 -10.82 58.28 -8.38
N LEU A 352 -9.82 57.49 -8.77
CA LEU A 352 -8.54 57.96 -9.29
C LEU A 352 -8.36 57.57 -10.75
N GLY A 353 -7.89 58.53 -11.54
CA GLY A 353 -7.43 58.26 -12.91
C GLY A 353 -6.19 57.37 -12.92
N ALA A 354 -6.00 56.58 -13.97
CA ALA A 354 -4.82 55.71 -14.09
C ALA A 354 -3.49 56.50 -14.08
N ASP A 355 -3.49 57.72 -14.64
CA ASP A 355 -2.35 58.63 -14.64
C ASP A 355 -2.06 59.19 -13.23
N GLN A 356 -3.09 59.40 -12.42
CA GLN A 356 -2.95 59.83 -11.03
C GLN A 356 -2.36 58.71 -10.17
N VAL A 357 -2.85 57.48 -10.31
CA VAL A 357 -2.29 56.31 -9.60
C VAL A 357 -0.82 56.12 -9.94
N ALA A 358 -0.44 56.27 -11.21
CA ALA A 358 0.95 56.10 -11.65
C ALA A 358 1.94 57.14 -11.08
N LYS A 359 1.46 58.30 -10.64
CA LYS A 359 2.28 59.37 -10.03
C LYS A 359 2.46 59.19 -8.52
N LEU A 360 1.67 58.31 -7.89
CA LEU A 360 1.68 58.12 -6.44
C LEU A 360 2.71 57.07 -6.01
N PRO A 361 3.30 57.19 -4.81
CA PRO A 361 4.21 56.18 -4.27
C PRO A 361 3.51 54.82 -4.12
N VAL A 362 4.24 53.72 -4.33
CA VAL A 362 3.72 52.35 -4.17
C VAL A 362 4.15 51.78 -2.83
N SER A 363 3.17 51.32 -2.04
CA SER A 363 3.38 50.67 -0.75
C SER A 363 3.25 49.15 -0.85
N ARG A 364 3.91 48.43 0.07
CA ARG A 364 3.81 46.98 0.27
C ARG A 364 3.67 46.61 1.76
N THR A 365 3.19 47.54 2.57
CA THR A 365 3.14 47.37 4.03
C THR A 365 2.11 46.34 4.47
N LEU A 366 1.00 46.19 3.74
CA LEU A 366 -0.02 45.18 4.04
C LEU A 366 0.33 43.84 3.40
N ASP A 367 0.08 42.75 4.14
CA ASP A 367 0.17 41.39 3.60
C ASP A 367 -1.19 41.00 3.02
N THR A 368 -1.38 41.25 1.72
CA THR A 368 -2.65 41.03 1.03
C THR A 368 -2.98 39.56 0.85
N ALA A 369 -1.99 38.67 0.88
CA ALA A 369 -2.17 37.23 0.71
C ALA A 369 -2.84 36.54 1.92
N ARG A 370 -3.08 37.30 3.01
CA ARG A 370 -3.83 36.86 4.19
C ARG A 370 -5.35 36.88 4.01
N TYR A 371 -5.83 37.54 2.97
CA TYR A 371 -7.26 37.74 2.72
C TYR A 371 -7.67 37.06 1.41
N PRO A 372 -8.92 36.58 1.30
CA PRO A 372 -9.45 36.11 0.03
C PRO A 372 -9.44 37.21 -1.05
N ASP A 373 -9.21 36.81 -2.30
CA ASP A 373 -9.25 37.73 -3.44
C ASP A 373 -10.69 38.09 -3.85
N GLN A 374 -11.65 37.21 -3.55
CA GLN A 374 -13.07 37.37 -3.86
C GLN A 374 -13.93 36.99 -2.65
N GLU A 375 -15.19 37.45 -2.67
CA GLU A 375 -16.18 37.02 -1.68
C GLU A 375 -16.30 35.50 -1.65
N VAL A 376 -16.53 34.97 -0.44
CA VAL A 376 -16.53 33.55 -0.15
C VAL A 376 -17.96 33.06 0.00
N ALA A 377 -18.40 32.20 -0.90
CA ALA A 377 -19.64 31.46 -0.83
C ALA A 377 -19.49 30.29 0.16
N PRO A 378 -20.20 30.29 1.31
CA PRO A 378 -20.08 29.23 2.29
C PRO A 378 -20.72 27.93 1.79
N ILE A 379 -20.04 26.81 1.97
CA ILE A 379 -20.55 25.47 1.62
C ILE A 379 -21.39 24.92 2.79
N ASP A 380 -22.61 24.50 2.47
CA ASP A 380 -23.57 23.92 3.41
C ASP A 380 -23.24 22.45 3.73
N ALA A 381 -23.14 22.14 5.02
CA ALA A 381 -22.84 20.79 5.52
C ALA A 381 -23.96 19.78 5.23
N ALA A 382 -25.21 20.26 5.10
CA ALA A 382 -26.34 19.40 4.80
C ALA A 382 -26.28 18.82 3.38
N LYS A 383 -25.64 19.55 2.44
CA LYS A 383 -25.48 19.12 1.04
C LYS A 383 -24.14 18.42 0.82
N GLU A 384 -23.08 18.98 1.39
CA GLU A 384 -21.71 18.51 1.22
C GLU A 384 -21.08 18.23 2.60
N PRO A 385 -21.46 17.12 3.27
CA PRO A 385 -20.99 16.79 4.61
C PRO A 385 -19.50 16.40 4.69
N VAL A 386 -18.88 16.03 3.57
CA VAL A 386 -17.47 15.63 3.51
C VAL A 386 -16.61 16.86 3.21
N THR A 387 -15.58 17.06 4.02
CA THR A 387 -14.53 18.06 3.82
C THR A 387 -13.18 17.37 3.81
N CYS A 388 -12.34 17.65 2.82
CA CYS A 388 -11.01 17.09 2.75
C CYS A 388 -9.92 18.15 2.51
N ALA A 389 -8.72 17.87 3.00
CA ALA A 389 -7.50 18.54 2.63
C ALA A 389 -6.67 17.59 1.76
N TYR A 390 -6.46 17.98 0.50
CA TYR A 390 -5.66 17.25 -0.46
C TYR A 390 -4.31 17.93 -0.63
N TRP A 391 -3.25 17.24 -0.20
CA TRP A 391 -1.88 17.66 -0.42
C TRP A 391 -1.30 16.89 -1.60
N SER A 392 -0.71 17.62 -2.54
CA SER A 392 -0.06 17.03 -3.70
C SER A 392 1.33 17.59 -3.95
N LYS A 393 2.28 16.70 -4.27
CA LYS A 393 3.58 17.07 -4.81
C LYS A 393 3.95 16.06 -5.91
N PRO A 394 3.74 16.42 -7.19
CA PRO A 394 4.15 15.58 -8.31
C PRO A 394 5.66 15.31 -8.29
N ALA A 395 6.06 14.16 -8.85
CA ALA A 395 7.46 13.80 -8.97
C ALA A 395 8.24 14.89 -9.74
N GLY A 396 9.36 15.34 -9.19
CA GLY A 396 10.19 16.41 -9.78
C GLY A 396 9.68 17.84 -9.57
N ALA A 397 8.49 18.04 -8.97
CA ALA A 397 7.99 19.38 -8.69
C ALA A 397 8.77 20.07 -7.56
N ALA A 398 9.09 21.36 -7.75
CA ALA A 398 9.78 22.16 -6.74
C ALA A 398 8.87 22.49 -5.55
N THR A 399 7.58 22.71 -5.79
CA THR A 399 6.61 23.14 -4.79
C THR A 399 5.46 22.14 -4.64
N SER A 400 4.98 21.94 -3.42
CA SER A 400 3.73 21.24 -3.15
C SER A 400 2.53 22.19 -3.16
N SER A 401 1.33 21.66 -3.40
CA SER A 401 0.06 22.37 -3.25
C SER A 401 -0.83 21.70 -2.20
N LEU A 402 -1.70 22.50 -1.58
CA LEU A 402 -2.80 22.01 -0.74
C LEU A 402 -4.10 22.58 -1.28
N SER A 403 -5.05 21.70 -1.62
CA SER A 403 -6.39 22.06 -2.07
C SER A 403 -7.43 21.54 -1.08
N LEU A 404 -8.52 22.27 -0.92
CA LEU A 404 -9.66 21.81 -0.14
C LEU A 404 -10.66 21.12 -1.08
N LEU A 405 -11.19 19.98 -0.64
CA LEU A 405 -12.24 19.26 -1.36
C LEU A 405 -13.52 19.26 -0.53
N SER A 406 -14.68 19.29 -1.18
CA SER A 406 -15.97 19.09 -0.51
C SER A 406 -16.95 18.33 -1.40
N GLY A 407 -17.85 17.58 -0.78
CA GLY A 407 -18.87 16.80 -1.47
C GLY A 407 -19.67 15.91 -0.52
N SER A 408 -20.43 14.98 -1.08
CA SER A 408 -21.33 14.10 -0.30
C SER A 408 -20.71 12.75 0.07
N VAL A 409 -19.70 12.30 -0.67
CA VAL A 409 -19.03 11.02 -0.50
C VAL A 409 -17.51 11.22 -0.44
N LEU A 410 -16.81 10.35 0.29
CA LEU A 410 -15.34 10.36 0.33
C LEU A 410 -14.75 10.19 -1.08
N PRO A 411 -13.65 10.88 -1.42
CA PRO A 411 -13.04 10.84 -2.74
C PRO A 411 -12.12 9.61 -2.91
N VAL A 412 -12.67 8.43 -2.65
CA VAL A 412 -11.97 7.14 -2.75
C VAL A 412 -12.40 6.42 -4.03
N PRO A 413 -11.46 5.94 -4.87
CA PRO A 413 -11.77 5.11 -6.03
C PRO A 413 -12.52 3.84 -5.63
N GLU A 414 -13.43 3.35 -6.48
CA GLU A 414 -14.26 2.16 -6.17
C GLU A 414 -13.44 0.88 -5.91
N SER A 415 -12.23 0.79 -6.47
CA SER A 415 -11.32 -0.33 -6.26
C SER A 415 -10.62 -0.34 -4.89
N ILE A 416 -10.76 0.73 -4.11
CA ILE A 416 -10.10 0.89 -2.80
C ILE A 416 -11.16 0.89 -1.71
N HIS A 417 -10.97 0.02 -0.72
CA HIS A 417 -11.82 -0.05 0.46
C HIS A 417 -11.14 0.61 1.66
N THR A 418 -11.95 1.20 2.54
CA THR A 418 -11.45 1.75 3.79
C THR A 418 -11.18 0.65 4.82
N VAL A 419 -10.09 0.78 5.55
CA VAL A 419 -9.71 -0.08 6.68
C VAL A 419 -9.83 0.74 7.98
N ASP A 420 -10.53 0.19 8.97
CA ASP A 420 -10.63 0.81 10.30
C ASP A 420 -9.31 0.67 11.08
N LEU A 421 -8.84 1.76 11.68
CA LEU A 421 -7.66 1.75 12.53
C LEU A 421 -8.02 1.37 13.97
N VAL A 422 -7.35 0.33 14.47
CA VAL A 422 -7.59 -0.30 15.78
C VAL A 422 -7.22 0.62 16.96
N GLY A 423 -6.23 1.49 16.77
CA GLY A 423 -5.69 2.41 17.79
C GLY A 423 -6.12 3.87 17.63
N ALA A 424 -7.28 4.14 17.02
CA ALA A 424 -7.76 5.50 16.78
C ALA A 424 -7.99 6.26 18.10
N ALA A 425 -7.00 7.05 18.52
CA ALA A 425 -7.12 8.01 19.62
C ALA A 425 -7.66 9.35 19.08
N PRO A 426 -8.16 10.24 19.95
CA PRO A 426 -8.57 11.59 19.54
C PRO A 426 -7.45 12.28 18.76
N GLY A 427 -7.76 12.74 17.55
CA GLY A 427 -6.80 13.40 16.65
C GLY A 427 -6.04 12.49 15.68
N MET A 428 -6.17 11.16 15.78
CA MET A 428 -5.70 10.21 14.75
C MET A 428 -6.79 9.87 13.74
N ALA A 429 -6.41 9.23 12.63
CA ALA A 429 -7.39 8.68 11.70
C ALA A 429 -8.18 7.53 12.35
N SER A 430 -9.48 7.50 12.10
CA SER A 430 -10.33 6.35 12.39
C SER A 430 -10.27 5.33 11.26
N ARG A 431 -10.03 5.80 10.03
CA ARG A 431 -10.02 4.99 8.81
C ARG A 431 -8.88 5.38 7.89
N VAL A 432 -8.41 4.41 7.12
CA VAL A 432 -7.44 4.65 6.03
C VAL A 432 -7.93 4.02 4.74
N ALA A 433 -7.56 4.59 3.59
CA ALA A 433 -7.82 4.01 2.28
C ALA A 433 -6.51 3.99 1.49
N LEU A 434 -5.92 2.80 1.34
CA LEU A 434 -4.71 2.56 0.57
C LEU A 434 -4.92 1.37 -0.37
N PRO A 435 -4.24 1.31 -1.52
CA PRO A 435 -4.26 0.12 -2.37
C PRO A 435 -3.76 -1.12 -1.62
N ALA A 436 -4.57 -2.16 -1.58
CA ALA A 436 -4.19 -3.44 -0.96
C ALA A 436 -3.00 -4.05 -1.71
N GLY A 437 -2.05 -4.65 -1.00
CA GLY A 437 -0.88 -5.26 -1.64
C GLY A 437 0.40 -4.45 -1.51
N THR A 438 0.27 -3.12 -1.48
CA THR A 438 1.40 -2.20 -1.62
C THR A 438 1.43 -1.16 -0.52
N GLY A 439 2.61 -0.74 -0.12
CA GLY A 439 2.81 0.39 0.80
C GLY A 439 3.61 1.52 0.18
N TYR A 440 3.73 2.62 0.92
CA TYR A 440 4.48 3.79 0.48
C TYR A 440 5.77 3.91 1.29
N PHE A 441 6.90 4.03 0.59
CA PHE A 441 8.14 4.49 1.16
C PHE A 441 8.11 6.02 1.17
N THR A 442 8.03 6.61 2.37
CA THR A 442 7.76 8.04 2.53
C THR A 442 8.89 8.76 3.25
N GLN A 443 9.00 10.06 3.00
CA GLN A 443 9.93 10.93 3.69
C GLN A 443 9.19 12.17 4.19
N THR A 444 9.42 12.54 5.45
CA THR A 444 8.75 13.72 6.00
C THR A 444 9.28 15.01 5.38
N VAL A 445 8.37 15.94 5.13
CA VAL A 445 8.67 17.32 4.78
C VAL A 445 8.15 18.25 5.87
N SER A 446 8.84 19.37 6.09
CA SER A 446 8.23 20.49 6.82
C SER A 446 7.02 21.01 6.02
N GLY A 447 5.97 21.47 6.70
CA GLY A 447 4.66 21.72 6.09
C GLY A 447 4.58 22.89 5.08
N GLY A 448 5.69 23.60 4.82
CA GLY A 448 5.72 24.72 3.86
C GLY A 448 5.84 24.25 2.40
N PRO A 449 5.28 24.99 1.41
CA PRO A 449 5.22 24.58 0.01
C PRO A 449 6.59 24.44 -0.68
N SER A 450 7.62 25.15 -0.20
CA SER A 450 9.00 25.10 -0.70
C SER A 450 9.93 24.24 0.17
N SER A 451 9.37 23.45 1.09
CA SER A 451 10.16 22.67 2.03
C SER A 451 10.94 21.54 1.34
N PRO A 452 12.26 21.44 1.57
CA PRO A 452 13.04 20.33 1.04
C PRO A 452 12.68 19.01 1.77
N GLY A 453 12.75 17.89 1.05
CA GLY A 453 12.58 16.54 1.60
C GLY A 453 13.83 16.07 2.34
N VAL A 454 14.07 16.62 3.53
CA VAL A 454 15.24 16.27 4.38
C VAL A 454 14.80 15.63 5.70
N GLY A 455 13.54 15.21 5.80
CA GLY A 455 13.02 14.58 7.01
C GLY A 455 13.34 13.09 7.13
N SER A 456 12.83 12.51 8.21
CA SER A 456 12.93 11.09 8.53
C SER A 456 12.18 10.21 7.52
N LEU A 457 12.65 8.98 7.36
CA LEU A 457 12.09 7.99 6.45
C LEU A 457 11.06 7.11 7.18
N PHE A 458 9.99 6.75 6.48
CA PHE A 458 8.94 5.89 7.00
C PHE A 458 8.47 4.90 5.94
N TRP A 459 8.05 3.72 6.40
CA TRP A 459 7.22 2.81 5.61
C TRP A 459 5.77 2.94 6.07
N VAL A 460 4.84 3.11 5.13
CA VAL A 460 3.39 3.10 5.41
C VAL A 460 2.79 1.85 4.77
N SER A 461 2.25 0.95 5.60
CA SER A 461 1.61 -0.28 5.13
C SER A 461 0.25 -0.04 4.49
N ASP A 462 -0.25 -1.03 3.74
CA ASP A 462 -1.62 -1.06 3.22
C ASP A 462 -2.69 -1.08 4.33
N THR A 463 -2.32 -1.44 5.56
CA THR A 463 -3.17 -1.38 6.76
C THR A 463 -3.14 -0.03 7.48
N GLY A 464 -2.37 0.96 6.99
CA GLY A 464 -2.30 2.30 7.58
C GLY A 464 -1.47 2.40 8.85
N VAL A 465 -0.47 1.51 9.00
CA VAL A 465 0.53 1.59 10.06
C VAL A 465 1.80 2.23 9.48
N ARG A 466 2.32 3.26 10.15
CA ARG A 466 3.60 3.89 9.83
C ARG A 466 4.72 3.30 10.67
N TYR A 467 5.83 2.97 10.04
CA TYR A 467 7.01 2.41 10.66
C TYR A 467 8.18 3.35 10.40
N GLY A 468 8.80 3.89 11.45
CA GLY A 468 9.99 4.73 11.29
C GLY A 468 11.16 3.87 10.80
N ILE A 469 11.92 4.35 9.83
CA ILE A 469 13.13 3.66 9.36
C ILE A 469 14.31 4.38 9.98
N ASP A 470 15.08 3.65 10.80
CA ASP A 470 16.29 4.23 11.37
C ASP A 470 17.41 4.21 10.34
N ASN A 471 17.98 5.40 10.12
CA ASN A 471 19.16 5.57 9.30
C ASN A 471 20.38 5.45 10.24
N GLU A 472 20.71 4.22 10.64
CA GLU A 472 21.95 3.97 11.38
C GLU A 472 23.13 4.48 10.55
N SER A 473 23.64 5.66 10.90
CA SER A 473 24.75 6.32 10.22
C SER A 473 26.06 5.75 10.75
N ASP A 474 26.35 4.49 10.44
CA ASP A 474 27.69 3.97 10.69
C ASP A 474 28.59 4.36 9.52
N THR A 475 29.35 5.45 9.70
CA THR A 475 30.51 5.96 8.92
C THR A 475 30.54 5.79 7.37
N GLY A 476 29.41 5.54 6.71
CA GLY A 476 29.40 5.16 5.29
C GLY A 476 28.06 5.18 4.55
N GLY A 477 26.99 5.75 5.10
CA GLY A 477 25.82 6.18 4.30
C GLY A 477 24.46 5.65 4.71
N LYS A 478 23.44 6.47 4.42
CA LYS A 478 21.99 6.25 4.61
C LYS A 478 21.42 4.98 3.96
N ALA A 479 22.23 4.20 3.25
CA ALA A 479 21.80 3.18 2.31
C ALA A 479 21.49 1.81 2.96
N LYS A 480 22.10 1.45 4.10
CA LYS A 480 22.07 0.05 4.57
C LYS A 480 20.68 -0.44 4.97
N THR A 481 19.90 0.32 5.75
CA THR A 481 18.57 -0.12 6.22
C THR A 481 17.56 -0.15 5.07
N VAL A 482 17.50 0.92 4.27
CA VAL A 482 16.57 1.05 3.13
C VAL A 482 16.85 -0.03 2.07
N GLU A 483 18.13 -0.25 1.74
CA GLU A 483 18.56 -1.29 0.81
C GLU A 483 18.26 -2.68 1.37
N ALA A 484 18.52 -2.94 2.66
CA ALA A 484 18.19 -4.20 3.30
C ALA A 484 16.71 -4.56 3.17
N LEU A 485 15.83 -3.56 3.34
CA LEU A 485 14.39 -3.71 3.20
C LEU A 485 13.94 -3.92 1.74
N GLY A 486 14.80 -3.58 0.77
CA GLY A 486 14.49 -3.64 -0.66
C GLY A 486 13.66 -2.46 -1.14
N LEU A 487 13.73 -1.34 -0.42
CA LEU A 487 13.07 -0.11 -0.78
C LEU A 487 13.97 0.69 -1.72
N SER A 488 13.33 1.43 -2.64
CA SER A 488 13.99 2.17 -3.70
C SER A 488 13.68 3.65 -3.61
N ASP A 489 14.71 4.47 -3.80
CA ASP A 489 14.58 5.92 -3.96
C ASP A 489 13.94 6.29 -5.31
N PRO A 490 13.24 7.43 -5.41
CA PRO A 490 13.02 8.41 -4.35
C PRO A 490 11.85 8.05 -3.43
N ALA A 491 12.03 8.33 -2.13
CA ALA A 491 10.95 8.32 -1.16
C ALA A 491 9.88 9.37 -1.48
N VAL A 492 8.61 9.02 -1.27
CA VAL A 492 7.46 9.89 -1.52
C VAL A 492 7.33 10.92 -0.40
N PRO A 493 7.41 12.24 -0.69
CA PRO A 493 7.29 13.26 0.35
C PRO A 493 5.92 13.23 1.05
N ILE A 494 5.87 13.47 2.35
CA ILE A 494 4.61 13.56 3.12
C ILE A 494 4.72 14.60 4.25
N PRO A 495 3.72 15.51 4.42
CA PRO A 495 3.68 16.40 5.58
C PRO A 495 3.49 15.63 6.88
N TRP A 496 4.17 16.06 7.96
CA TRP A 496 4.01 15.44 9.27
C TRP A 496 2.55 15.45 9.77
N SER A 497 1.80 16.52 9.48
CA SER A 497 0.39 16.65 9.88
C SER A 497 -0.52 15.57 9.29
N MET A 498 -0.15 14.98 8.16
CA MET A 498 -0.86 13.87 7.54
C MET A 498 -0.27 12.52 7.95
N LEU A 499 1.07 12.42 8.03
CA LEU A 499 1.74 11.19 8.45
C LEU A 499 1.38 10.81 9.90
N SER A 500 1.27 11.79 10.80
CA SER A 500 0.97 11.53 12.22
C SER A 500 -0.42 10.93 12.45
N LEU A 501 -1.31 10.97 11.46
CA LEU A 501 -2.65 10.41 11.54
C LEU A 501 -2.68 8.89 11.39
N PHE A 502 -1.65 8.30 10.76
CA PHE A 502 -1.48 6.85 10.67
C PHE A 502 -1.10 6.25 12.03
N ALA A 503 -1.51 4.99 12.24
CA ALA A 503 -1.17 4.25 13.45
C ALA A 503 0.35 4.05 13.54
N SER A 504 0.92 4.24 14.73
CA SER A 504 2.37 4.08 14.92
C SER A 504 2.73 2.61 15.10
N GLY A 505 3.62 2.08 14.26
CA GLY A 505 4.30 0.81 14.44
C GLY A 505 5.67 0.97 15.10
N PRO A 506 6.39 -0.14 15.33
CA PRO A 506 7.77 -0.13 15.79
C PRO A 506 8.71 0.52 14.77
N THR A 507 9.87 0.98 15.24
CA THR A 507 10.97 1.41 14.38
C THR A 507 11.62 0.21 13.70
N LEU A 508 12.01 0.37 12.43
CA LEU A 508 12.74 -0.60 11.64
C LEU A 508 14.22 -0.26 11.70
N SER A 509 14.95 -0.95 12.58
CA SER A 509 16.39 -0.83 12.74
C SER A 509 17.02 -2.22 12.81
N ARG A 510 18.33 -2.32 12.55
CA ARG A 510 19.04 -3.59 12.70
C ARG A 510 19.23 -3.93 14.16
N ALA A 511 19.48 -2.93 15.01
CA ALA A 511 19.58 -3.10 16.45
C ALA A 511 18.32 -3.73 17.05
N ASP A 512 17.13 -3.23 16.71
CA ASP A 512 15.86 -3.77 17.21
C ASP A 512 15.58 -5.17 16.68
N ALA A 513 16.01 -5.47 15.45
CA ALA A 513 15.85 -6.80 14.86
C ALA A 513 16.73 -7.87 15.51
N LEU A 514 17.87 -7.50 16.10
CA LEU A 514 18.78 -8.41 16.80
C LEU A 514 18.37 -8.71 18.25
N LEU A 515 17.32 -8.06 18.76
CA LEU A 515 16.81 -8.33 20.10
C LEU A 515 16.23 -9.74 20.19
N ALA A 516 16.64 -10.47 21.24
CA ALA A 516 16.17 -11.80 21.55
C ALA A 516 14.93 -11.77 22.47
N HIS A 517 14.01 -12.69 22.22
CA HIS A 517 12.74 -12.82 22.93
C HIS A 517 12.59 -14.25 23.45
N ASP A 518 12.29 -14.39 24.74
CA ASP A 518 11.84 -15.67 25.30
C ASP A 518 10.32 -15.88 25.09
N GLY A 519 9.59 -14.78 24.87
CA GLY A 519 8.16 -14.75 24.58
C GLY A 519 7.69 -13.32 24.29
N LEU A 520 6.53 -13.18 23.66
CA LEU A 520 5.92 -11.87 23.39
C LEU A 520 4.79 -11.62 24.36
N ALA A 521 4.87 -10.51 25.10
CA ALA A 521 3.75 -10.06 25.91
C ALA A 521 2.57 -9.71 24.99
N PRO A 522 1.32 -10.03 25.39
CA PRO A 522 0.14 -9.50 24.71
C PRO A 522 0.20 -7.98 24.64
N ASP A 523 -0.40 -7.41 23.59
CA ASP A 523 -0.53 -5.96 23.45
C ASP A 523 -1.16 -5.39 24.73
N ALA A 524 -0.55 -4.33 25.27
CA ALA A 524 -1.02 -3.67 26.49
C ALA A 524 -2.33 -2.91 26.26
N ARG A 525 -2.65 -2.53 25.01
CA ARG A 525 -3.88 -1.84 24.64
C ARG A 525 -4.44 -2.39 23.33
N PRO A 526 -4.89 -3.66 23.31
CA PRO A 526 -5.46 -4.25 22.12
C PRO A 526 -6.75 -3.51 21.78
N GLY A 527 -6.98 -3.22 20.51
CA GLY A 527 -8.27 -2.66 20.11
C GLY A 527 -9.35 -3.73 20.00
N ARG A 528 -10.41 -3.42 19.26
CA ARG A 528 -11.62 -4.27 19.23
C ARG A 528 -11.29 -5.70 18.77
N PRO A 529 -11.80 -6.73 19.44
CA PRO A 529 -11.60 -8.11 19.02
C PRO A 529 -12.20 -8.31 17.63
N ALA A 530 -11.45 -8.98 16.75
CA ALA A 530 -11.97 -9.37 15.45
C ALA A 530 -13.21 -10.26 15.67
N SER A 531 -14.34 -9.85 15.09
CA SER A 531 -15.54 -10.68 15.13
C SER A 531 -15.32 -11.88 14.22
N ALA A 532 -15.11 -13.05 14.80
CA ALA A 532 -15.14 -14.31 14.08
C ALA A 532 -16.59 -14.61 13.68
N GLN A 533 -17.07 -14.04 12.58
CA GLN A 533 -18.40 -14.36 12.04
C GLN A 533 -18.31 -15.09 10.72
N GLY A 534 -18.19 -16.42 10.84
CA GLY A 534 -18.81 -17.40 9.95
C GLY A 534 -20.12 -17.95 10.55
N GLY A 535 -20.80 -17.18 11.40
CA GLY A 535 -22.13 -17.51 11.91
C GLY A 535 -23.17 -16.81 11.06
N SER A 536 -23.89 -17.57 10.24
CA SER A 536 -25.05 -17.13 9.45
C SER A 536 -26.06 -16.38 10.34
N ARG A 537 -26.45 -15.17 9.93
CA ARG A 537 -27.74 -14.59 10.32
C ARG A 537 -28.86 -15.19 9.49
#